data_AF-A0A9W8JLS9-F1
#
_entry.id   AF-A0A9W8JLS9-F1
#
_cell.length_a   1.000
_cell.length_b   1.000
_cell.length_c   1.000
_cell.angle_alpha   90.00
_cell.angle_beta   90.00
_cell.angle_gamma   90.00
#
_symmetry.space_group_name_H-M   'P 1'
#
loop_
_entity.id
_entity.type
_entity.pdbx_description
1 polymer ?
#
loop_
_entity_poly.entity_id
_entity_poly.type
_entity_poly.pdbx_seq_one_letter_code
_entity_poly.pdbx_strand_id
1 'polypeptide(L)'
;MPIPVPLLLQSHTFSAPLNMPPRLAHTLFSARPALLLRSRSLRTPSLSLPLRTFAVSAHNRIVETTGFTDTQLTVRDAISQVCSSFPNTYWQECDQQEKDPKEFHAALAKDGWLGIALPEGLGGSGLGISEATMMMQTIAQSGAGMAGAQAIHANIYATQPLARFGTQQQLEETIPNIISGKWRTCFGVTEPNARKYGSPARRLPRR
;
A
#
# COMPACT_ATOMS: atom_id res chain seq x y z
N MET A 1 -7.13 -10.24 24.77
CA MET A 1 -5.83 -10.22 25.47
C MET A 1 -4.90 -9.35 24.64
N PRO A 2 -4.31 -8.26 25.17
CA PRO A 2 -3.47 -7.38 24.37
C PRO A 2 -2.00 -7.86 24.36
N ILE A 3 -1.33 -7.65 23.23
CA ILE A 3 0.06 -8.04 22.97
C ILE A 3 0.99 -6.86 23.34
N PRO A 4 2.13 -7.07 24.04
CA PRO A 4 3.04 -5.98 24.43
C PRO A 4 4.18 -5.75 23.41
N VAL A 5 4.54 -4.47 23.21
CA VAL A 5 5.69 -3.99 22.39
C VAL A 5 6.83 -3.54 23.33
N PRO A 6 8.12 -3.76 23.00
CA PRO A 6 9.21 -3.08 23.68
C PRO A 6 9.75 -1.87 22.90
N LEU A 7 9.86 -0.76 23.65
CA LEU A 7 10.62 0.47 23.36
C LEU A 7 12.06 0.19 22.92
N LEU A 8 12.55 0.93 21.91
CA LEU A 8 13.93 1.44 21.94
C LEU A 8 14.09 2.72 21.12
N LEU A 9 14.34 3.77 21.87
CA LEU A 9 14.69 5.13 21.48
C LEU A 9 16.18 5.15 21.08
N GLN A 10 16.55 5.74 19.94
CA GLN A 10 17.77 6.53 19.82
C GLN A 10 17.84 7.33 18.50
N SER A 11 17.92 8.64 18.69
CA SER A 11 18.26 9.70 17.74
C SER A 11 19.74 9.67 17.35
N HIS A 12 20.09 9.86 16.09
CA HIS A 12 21.31 10.60 15.68
C HIS A 12 21.17 11.15 14.25
N THR A 13 21.20 12.47 14.16
CA THR A 13 21.60 13.29 13.00
C THR A 13 23.11 13.13 12.78
N PHE A 14 23.59 13.14 11.52
CA PHE A 14 24.75 13.95 11.04
C PHE A 14 25.21 13.59 9.60
N SER A 15 25.13 14.59 8.73
CA SER A 15 26.06 15.07 7.68
C SER A 15 26.81 14.15 6.69
N ALA A 16 26.65 14.49 5.41
CA ALA A 16 27.45 14.05 4.25
C ALA A 16 28.86 14.72 4.20
N PRO A 17 29.75 14.20 3.33
CA PRO A 17 30.56 15.11 2.52
C PRO A 17 30.73 14.70 1.04
N LEU A 18 30.76 15.74 0.19
CA LEU A 18 31.35 15.76 -1.15
C LEU A 18 32.86 15.46 -1.11
N ASN A 19 33.39 14.69 -2.08
CA ASN A 19 34.55 15.14 -2.86
C ASN A 19 34.84 14.23 -4.08
N MET A 20 35.17 14.85 -5.21
CA MET A 20 35.61 14.26 -6.48
C MET A 20 36.97 14.90 -6.84
N PRO A 21 37.91 14.17 -7.48
CA PRO A 21 38.95 14.84 -8.29
C PRO A 21 39.16 14.24 -9.70
N PRO A 22 39.95 14.91 -10.58
CA PRO A 22 39.66 15.04 -12.01
C PRO A 22 40.59 14.26 -13.00
N ARG A 23 40.30 14.47 -14.29
CA ARG A 23 40.89 13.94 -15.54
C ARG A 23 42.36 14.31 -15.81
N LEU A 24 43.04 13.52 -16.68
CA LEU A 24 43.93 13.87 -17.84
C LEU A 24 44.59 12.56 -18.35
N ALA A 25 44.32 12.03 -19.55
CA ALA A 25 44.74 12.39 -20.92
C ALA A 25 46.21 12.07 -21.30
N HIS A 26 46.36 11.42 -22.47
CA HIS A 26 47.50 11.38 -23.42
C HIS A 26 48.40 10.12 -23.60
N THR A 27 48.10 9.41 -24.70
CA THR A 27 48.94 9.03 -25.88
C THR A 27 50.23 8.19 -25.76
N LEU A 28 50.34 7.15 -26.61
CA LEU A 28 51.37 6.90 -27.67
C LEU A 28 51.39 5.39 -28.04
N PHE A 29 50.97 4.99 -29.24
CA PHE A 29 51.74 4.81 -30.51
C PHE A 29 52.69 3.59 -30.54
N SER A 30 52.35 2.55 -31.31
CA SER A 30 53.32 1.62 -31.93
C SER A 30 52.63 0.72 -32.99
N ALA A 31 52.73 1.12 -34.26
CA ALA A 31 53.45 0.47 -35.37
C ALA A 31 52.82 -0.80 -36.02
N ARG A 32 52.48 -0.66 -37.31
CA ARG A 32 52.26 -1.73 -38.32
C ARG A 32 53.58 -2.03 -39.05
N PRO A 33 53.71 -3.23 -39.67
CA PRO A 33 53.63 -3.33 -41.15
C PRO A 33 52.70 -4.48 -41.59
N ALA A 34 51.84 -4.33 -42.61
CA ALA A 34 52.07 -4.54 -44.06
C ALA A 34 52.59 -5.96 -44.39
N LEU A 35 52.11 -6.72 -45.37
CA LEU A 35 51.00 -6.70 -46.33
C LEU A 35 51.13 -8.07 -47.03
N LEU A 36 50.08 -8.86 -47.27
CA LEU A 36 50.12 -9.84 -48.36
C LEU A 36 48.71 -10.27 -48.80
N LEU A 37 48.44 -9.94 -50.06
CA LEU A 37 47.26 -10.21 -50.85
C LEU A 37 47.00 -11.72 -50.95
N ARG A 38 45.78 -12.16 -50.62
CA ARG A 38 45.23 -13.40 -51.20
C ARG A 38 43.73 -13.28 -51.43
N SER A 39 43.38 -13.29 -52.72
CA SER A 39 42.04 -13.42 -53.26
C SER A 39 41.34 -14.68 -52.74
N ARG A 40 40.19 -14.53 -52.07
CA ARG A 40 39.25 -15.62 -51.83
C ARG A 40 37.80 -15.11 -51.86
N SER A 41 37.13 -15.49 -52.95
CA SER A 41 35.73 -15.93 -53.04
C SER A 41 34.74 -15.28 -52.07
N LEU A 42 33.87 -14.43 -52.63
CA LEU A 42 32.62 -13.98 -52.02
C LEU A 42 31.76 -15.19 -51.64
N ARG A 43 31.82 -15.62 -50.38
CA ARG A 43 30.73 -16.37 -49.74
C ARG A 43 29.90 -15.37 -48.95
N THR A 44 28.63 -15.29 -49.31
CA THR A 44 27.60 -14.63 -48.53
C THR A 44 27.59 -15.19 -47.10
N PRO A 45 27.78 -14.37 -46.06
CA PRO A 45 27.51 -14.82 -44.71
C PRO A 45 25.99 -14.90 -44.58
N SER A 46 25.46 -16.11 -44.38
CA SER A 46 24.10 -16.29 -43.91
C SER A 46 23.98 -15.59 -42.56
N LEU A 47 23.31 -14.45 -42.52
CA LEU A 47 22.93 -13.72 -41.31
C LEU A 47 21.96 -14.59 -40.51
N SER A 48 22.50 -15.53 -39.72
CA SER A 48 21.78 -16.13 -38.61
C SER A 48 21.66 -15.04 -37.54
N LEU A 49 20.53 -14.35 -37.51
CA LEU A 49 20.17 -13.43 -36.44
C LEU A 49 20.32 -14.18 -35.11
N PRO A 50 21.07 -13.67 -34.13
CA PRO A 50 21.04 -14.26 -32.80
C PRO A 50 19.61 -14.15 -32.31
N LEU A 51 19.01 -15.29 -31.97
CA LEU A 51 17.76 -15.32 -31.22
C LEU A 51 17.96 -14.39 -30.02
N ARG A 52 17.25 -13.25 -30.02
CA ARG A 52 17.14 -12.39 -28.85
C ARG A 52 16.61 -13.27 -27.74
N THR A 53 17.50 -13.77 -26.90
CA THR A 53 17.14 -14.33 -25.61
C THR A 53 16.48 -13.17 -24.89
N PHE A 54 15.17 -13.23 -24.72
CA PHE A 54 14.50 -12.30 -23.82
C PHE A 54 15.23 -12.41 -22.49
N ALA A 55 15.75 -11.29 -21.99
CA ALA A 55 16.24 -11.23 -20.65
C ALA A 55 15.06 -11.60 -19.75
N VAL A 56 15.06 -12.82 -19.22
CA VAL A 56 14.20 -13.16 -18.09
C VAL A 56 14.83 -12.40 -16.94
N SER A 57 14.40 -11.15 -16.76
CA SER A 57 14.59 -10.49 -15.48
C SER A 57 14.13 -11.48 -14.45
N ALA A 58 14.95 -11.74 -13.42
CA ALA A 58 14.57 -12.61 -12.32
C ALA A 58 13.12 -12.29 -11.95
N HIS A 59 12.29 -13.34 -11.79
CA HIS A 59 10.96 -13.18 -11.24
C HIS A 59 11.15 -12.46 -9.90
N ASN A 60 10.95 -11.14 -9.89
CA ASN A 60 10.75 -10.45 -8.65
C ASN A 60 9.49 -11.10 -8.09
N ARG A 61 9.62 -11.88 -7.01
CA ARG A 61 8.45 -12.20 -6.22
C ARG A 61 7.81 -10.86 -5.93
N ILE A 62 6.57 -10.68 -6.36
CA ILE A 62 5.86 -9.40 -6.35
C ILE A 62 5.78 -8.80 -4.92
N VAL A 63 6.16 -9.56 -3.89
CA VAL A 63 6.31 -9.07 -2.52
C VAL A 63 7.57 -9.66 -1.88
N GLU A 64 8.65 -8.89 -1.84
CA GLU A 64 9.71 -9.10 -0.84
C GLU A 64 9.18 -8.57 0.50
N THR A 65 9.15 -9.44 1.50
CA THR A 65 8.61 -9.12 2.85
C THR A 65 9.70 -8.63 3.80
N THR A 66 10.94 -8.59 3.32
CA THR A 66 12.16 -8.25 4.05
C THR A 66 12.23 -6.80 4.50
N GLY A 67 11.39 -5.92 3.93
CA GLY A 67 11.32 -4.49 4.29
C GLY A 67 10.23 -4.12 5.31
N PHE A 68 9.43 -5.07 5.78
CA PHE A 68 8.34 -4.80 6.73
C PHE A 68 8.74 -5.09 8.18
N THR A 69 8.14 -4.35 9.11
CA THR A 69 8.33 -4.62 10.55
C THR A 69 7.58 -5.88 10.97
N ASP A 70 7.99 -6.49 12.09
CA ASP A 70 7.31 -7.66 12.65
C ASP A 70 5.83 -7.40 12.95
N THR A 71 5.51 -6.17 13.41
CA THR A 71 4.12 -5.73 13.63
C THR A 71 3.32 -5.73 12.33
N GLN A 72 3.90 -5.22 11.25
CA GLN A 72 3.23 -5.20 9.94
C GLN A 72 3.02 -6.61 9.40
N LEU A 73 4.01 -7.50 9.55
CA LEU A 73 3.89 -8.90 9.17
C LEU A 73 2.80 -9.62 9.98
N THR A 74 2.73 -9.34 11.29
CA THR A 74 1.67 -9.87 12.17
C THR A 74 0.29 -9.40 11.73
N VAL A 75 0.13 -8.12 11.42
CA VAL A 75 -1.12 -7.56 10.89
C VAL A 75 -1.50 -8.24 9.57
N ARG A 76 -0.55 -8.38 8.64
CA ARG A 76 -0.78 -9.05 7.36
C ARG A 76 -1.26 -10.49 7.56
N ASP A 77 -0.62 -11.25 8.44
CA ASP A 77 -0.94 -12.65 8.64
C ASP A 77 -2.33 -12.80 9.30
N ALA A 78 -2.64 -11.95 10.29
CA ALA A 78 -3.96 -11.94 10.93
C ALA A 78 -5.08 -11.56 9.94
N ILE A 79 -4.87 -10.54 9.11
CA ILE A 79 -5.84 -10.11 8.10
C ILE A 79 -6.00 -11.15 6.99
N SER A 80 -4.91 -11.83 6.61
CA SER A 80 -4.95 -12.93 5.65
C SER A 80 -5.84 -14.07 6.15
N GLN A 81 -5.79 -14.38 7.45
CA GLN A 81 -6.65 -15.38 8.07
C GLN A 81 -8.15 -14.98 8.07
N VAL A 82 -8.45 -13.70 8.29
CA VAL A 82 -9.84 -13.21 8.14
C VAL A 82 -10.28 -13.34 6.68
N CYS A 83 -9.44 -12.90 5.74
CA CYS A 83 -9.76 -12.93 4.31
C CYS A 83 -9.93 -14.34 3.75
N SER A 84 -9.25 -15.36 4.29
CA SER A 84 -9.41 -16.74 3.81
C SER A 84 -10.83 -17.30 3.98
N SER A 85 -11.65 -16.66 4.83
CA SER A 85 -13.07 -17.02 5.01
C SER A 85 -13.97 -16.46 3.91
N PHE A 86 -13.45 -15.59 3.03
CA PHE A 86 -14.21 -14.87 1.99
C PHE A 86 -13.62 -15.16 0.60
N PRO A 87 -13.99 -16.30 -0.02
CA PRO A 87 -13.46 -16.70 -1.32
C PRO A 87 -13.93 -15.76 -2.45
N ASN A 88 -13.30 -15.86 -3.63
CA ASN A 88 -13.67 -15.07 -4.80
C ASN A 88 -15.15 -15.19 -5.19
N THR A 89 -15.79 -16.33 -4.93
CA THR A 89 -17.22 -16.54 -5.19
C THR A 89 -18.09 -15.63 -4.33
N TYR A 90 -17.72 -15.37 -3.06
CA TYR A 90 -18.43 -14.42 -2.20
C TYR A 90 -18.42 -13.01 -2.80
N TRP A 91 -17.24 -12.53 -3.20
CA TRP A 91 -17.08 -11.20 -3.81
C TRP A 91 -17.82 -11.08 -5.14
N GLN A 92 -17.79 -12.14 -5.96
CA GLN A 92 -18.51 -12.20 -7.22
C GLN A 92 -20.04 -12.16 -7.00
N GLU A 93 -20.56 -12.88 -6.01
CA GLU A 93 -21.98 -12.86 -5.67
C GLU A 93 -22.43 -11.49 -5.14
N CYS A 94 -21.61 -10.85 -4.30
CA CYS A 94 -21.86 -9.49 -3.82
C CYS A 94 -21.95 -8.50 -4.99
N ASP A 95 -21.02 -8.57 -5.94
CA ASP A 95 -21.00 -7.71 -7.12
C ASP A 95 -22.23 -7.94 -8.01
N GLN A 96 -22.51 -9.21 -8.37
CA GLN A 96 -23.64 -9.56 -9.24
C GLN A 96 -25.01 -9.20 -8.66
N GLN A 97 -25.13 -9.19 -7.33
CA GLN A 97 -26.39 -8.92 -6.63
C GLN A 97 -26.44 -7.50 -6.06
N GLU A 98 -25.44 -6.66 -6.34
CA GLU A 98 -25.31 -5.30 -5.81
C GLU A 98 -25.41 -5.26 -4.27
N LYS A 99 -24.88 -6.29 -3.60
CA LYS A 99 -24.91 -6.44 -2.15
C LYS A 99 -23.65 -5.87 -1.51
N ASP A 100 -23.87 -5.09 -0.45
CA ASP A 100 -22.81 -4.64 0.45
C ASP A 100 -22.22 -5.83 1.25
N PRO A 101 -20.88 -5.97 1.35
CA PRO A 101 -20.22 -7.09 2.00
C PRO A 101 -20.23 -6.98 3.54
N LYS A 102 -21.42 -7.09 4.14
CA LYS A 102 -21.64 -6.87 5.57
C LYS A 102 -20.94 -7.91 6.45
N GLU A 103 -20.88 -9.15 5.99
CA GLU A 103 -20.26 -10.26 6.71
C GLU A 103 -18.75 -10.04 6.84
N PHE A 104 -18.12 -9.54 5.79
CA PHE A 104 -16.71 -9.16 5.80
C PHE A 104 -16.43 -8.00 6.76
N HIS A 105 -17.26 -6.95 6.73
CA HIS A 105 -17.14 -5.83 7.66
C HIS A 105 -17.31 -6.28 9.12
N ALA A 106 -18.31 -7.11 9.40
CA ALA A 106 -18.56 -7.65 10.74
C ALA A 106 -17.41 -8.54 11.24
N ALA A 107 -16.80 -9.35 10.37
CA ALA A 107 -15.64 -10.17 10.73
C ALA A 107 -14.45 -9.32 11.18
N LEU A 108 -14.16 -8.23 10.47
CA LEU A 108 -13.10 -7.30 10.85
C LEU A 108 -13.45 -6.49 12.11
N ALA A 109 -14.72 -6.09 12.26
CA ALA A 109 -15.21 -5.39 13.44
C ALA A 109 -15.06 -6.23 14.73
N LYS A 110 -15.40 -7.52 14.64
CA LYS A 110 -15.34 -8.45 15.78
C LYS A 110 -13.96 -8.50 16.43
N ASP A 111 -12.91 -8.41 15.62
CA ASP A 111 -11.52 -8.47 16.07
C ASP A 111 -10.92 -7.07 16.31
N GLY A 112 -11.71 -6.00 16.20
CA GLY A 112 -11.31 -4.62 16.52
C GLY A 112 -10.53 -3.91 15.41
N TRP A 113 -10.41 -4.49 14.20
CA TRP A 113 -9.62 -3.93 13.10
C TRP A 113 -10.11 -2.57 12.60
N LEU A 114 -11.37 -2.23 12.86
CA LEU A 114 -11.94 -0.92 12.53
C LEU A 114 -11.29 0.24 13.30
N GLY A 115 -10.68 -0.06 14.46
CA GLY A 115 -9.97 0.89 15.31
C GLY A 115 -8.44 0.85 15.19
N ILE A 116 -7.88 0.20 14.16
CA ILE A 116 -6.44 -0.10 14.07
C ILE A 116 -5.54 1.14 14.21
N ALA A 117 -5.96 2.28 13.65
CA ALA A 117 -5.21 3.54 13.67
C ALA A 117 -5.75 4.55 14.70
N LEU A 118 -6.73 4.17 15.52
CA LEU A 118 -7.22 5.00 16.60
C LEU A 118 -6.35 4.82 17.86
N PRO A 119 -6.16 5.87 18.68
CA PRO A 119 -5.46 5.76 19.95
C PRO A 119 -6.11 4.74 20.89
N GLU A 120 -5.28 4.07 21.70
CA GLU A 120 -5.76 3.10 22.71
C GLU A 120 -6.74 3.73 23.71
N GLY A 121 -6.53 5.00 24.08
CA GLY A 121 -7.43 5.75 24.97
C GLY A 121 -8.85 5.94 24.42
N LEU A 122 -9.06 5.76 23.11
CA LEU A 122 -10.37 5.78 22.47
C LEU A 122 -10.90 4.36 22.15
N GLY A 123 -10.23 3.31 22.64
CA GLY A 123 -10.56 1.91 22.37
C GLY A 123 -9.99 1.35 21.06
N GLY A 124 -9.07 2.08 20.40
CA GLY A 124 -8.35 1.61 19.22
C GLY A 124 -7.11 0.78 19.53
N SER A 125 -6.37 0.36 18.50
CA SER A 125 -5.16 -0.47 18.64
C SER A 125 -3.87 0.34 18.72
N GLY A 126 -3.90 1.65 18.44
CA GLY A 126 -2.71 2.51 18.53
C GLY A 126 -1.58 2.20 17.53
N LEU A 127 -1.79 1.31 16.55
CA LEU A 127 -0.74 0.85 15.66
C LEU A 127 -0.30 1.93 14.66
N GLY A 128 -1.27 2.68 14.13
CA GLY A 128 -1.03 3.78 13.21
C GLY A 128 -1.28 3.47 11.74
N ILE A 129 -0.86 4.39 10.87
CA ILE A 129 -1.23 4.39 9.45
C ILE A 129 -0.45 3.36 8.62
N SER A 130 0.80 3.06 8.99
CA SER A 130 1.61 2.07 8.26
C SER A 130 0.99 0.67 8.35
N GLU A 131 0.56 0.28 9.54
CA GLU A 131 -0.10 -0.99 9.83
C GLU A 131 -1.51 -1.02 9.25
N ALA A 132 -2.25 0.10 9.30
CA ALA A 132 -3.50 0.24 8.56
C ALA A 132 -3.30 0.04 7.05
N THR A 133 -2.23 0.60 6.48
CA THR A 133 -1.89 0.43 5.06
C THR A 133 -1.58 -1.03 4.74
N MET A 134 -0.84 -1.72 5.62
CA MET A 134 -0.57 -3.15 5.49
C MET A 134 -1.87 -3.97 5.49
N MET A 135 -2.80 -3.68 6.41
CA MET A 135 -4.12 -4.31 6.44
C MET A 135 -4.87 -4.09 5.11
N MET A 136 -4.94 -2.85 4.63
CA MET A 136 -5.64 -2.51 3.39
C MET A 136 -5.03 -3.19 2.17
N GLN A 137 -3.71 -3.24 2.09
CA GLN A 137 -2.98 -3.94 1.03
C GLN A 137 -3.30 -5.44 1.06
N THR A 138 -3.28 -6.04 2.24
CA THR A 138 -3.57 -7.47 2.43
C THR A 138 -4.99 -7.81 1.99
N ILE A 139 -5.97 -6.99 2.37
CA ILE A 139 -7.37 -7.13 1.94
C ILE A 139 -7.47 -7.05 0.41
N ALA A 140 -6.84 -6.04 -0.20
CA ALA A 140 -6.90 -5.90 -1.65
C ALA A 140 -6.27 -7.10 -2.38
N GLN A 141 -5.20 -7.68 -1.83
CA GLN A 141 -4.48 -8.82 -2.38
C GLN A 141 -5.19 -10.17 -2.19
N SER A 142 -6.15 -10.28 -1.26
CA SER A 142 -6.83 -11.54 -0.96
C SER A 142 -7.83 -12.02 -2.02
N GLY A 143 -8.09 -11.19 -3.04
CA GLY A 143 -9.17 -11.38 -4.02
C GLY A 143 -10.35 -10.43 -3.81
N ALA A 144 -10.45 -9.80 -2.63
CA ALA A 144 -11.48 -8.80 -2.35
C ALA A 144 -11.30 -7.49 -3.14
N GLY A 145 -10.06 -7.20 -3.56
CA GLY A 145 -9.73 -6.03 -4.36
C GLY A 145 -10.20 -4.72 -3.72
N MET A 146 -10.69 -3.81 -4.58
CA MET A 146 -11.18 -2.51 -4.11
C MET A 146 -12.49 -2.62 -3.33
N ALA A 147 -13.33 -3.63 -3.57
CA ALA A 147 -14.59 -3.79 -2.86
C ALA A 147 -14.36 -4.04 -1.36
N GLY A 148 -13.46 -4.98 -1.02
CA GLY A 148 -13.08 -5.23 0.37
C GLY A 148 -12.41 -4.04 1.03
N ALA A 149 -11.49 -3.36 0.33
CA ALA A 149 -10.84 -2.17 0.83
C ALA A 149 -11.87 -1.05 1.13
N GLN A 150 -12.76 -0.74 0.19
CA GLN A 150 -13.78 0.31 0.39
C GLN A 150 -14.76 -0.02 1.52
N ALA A 151 -15.03 -1.30 1.79
CA ALA A 151 -15.91 -1.70 2.88
C ALA A 151 -15.42 -1.22 4.26
N ILE A 152 -14.11 -1.00 4.44
CA ILE A 152 -13.45 -0.74 5.73
C ILE A 152 -12.79 0.63 5.79
N HIS A 153 -12.25 1.13 4.66
CA HIS A 153 -11.41 2.32 4.58
C HIS A 153 -11.99 3.55 5.31
N ALA A 154 -13.30 3.79 5.16
CA ALA A 154 -13.95 4.94 5.78
C ALA A 154 -13.90 4.91 7.31
N ASN A 155 -13.96 3.74 7.94
CA ASN A 155 -13.89 3.62 9.40
C ASN A 155 -12.49 3.95 9.94
N ILE A 156 -11.45 3.82 9.12
CA ILE A 156 -10.06 4.14 9.49
C ILE A 156 -9.78 5.63 9.27
N TYR A 157 -10.10 6.14 8.07
CA TYR A 157 -9.74 7.50 7.66
C TYR A 157 -10.74 8.54 8.18
N ALA A 158 -12.05 8.30 8.04
CA ALA A 158 -13.06 9.30 8.35
C ALA A 158 -13.25 9.51 9.86
N THR A 159 -12.72 8.63 10.69
CA THR A 159 -12.66 8.79 12.15
C THR A 159 -11.53 9.70 12.61
N GLN A 160 -10.50 9.94 11.79
CA GLN A 160 -9.35 10.76 12.18
C GLN A 160 -9.71 12.22 12.50
N PRO A 161 -10.56 12.92 11.71
CA PRO A 161 -11.02 14.25 12.09
C PRO A 161 -11.80 14.25 13.41
N LEU A 162 -12.61 13.24 13.66
CA LEU A 162 -13.35 13.10 14.92
C LEU A 162 -12.38 12.88 16.09
N ALA A 163 -11.41 11.98 15.96
CA ALA A 163 -10.39 11.71 16.98
C ALA A 163 -9.57 12.96 17.33
N ARG A 164 -9.33 13.84 16.35
CA ARG A 164 -8.49 15.04 16.52
C ARG A 164 -9.26 16.28 16.99
N PHE A 165 -10.50 16.47 16.52
CA PHE A 165 -11.25 17.72 16.71
C PHE A 165 -12.60 17.52 17.41
N GLY A 166 -12.98 16.28 17.70
CA GLY A 166 -14.23 15.96 18.38
C GLY A 166 -14.22 16.43 19.84
N THR A 167 -15.39 16.77 20.35
CA THR A 167 -15.57 16.97 21.79
C THR A 167 -15.54 15.62 22.51
N GLN A 168 -15.26 15.64 23.82
CA GLN A 168 -15.26 14.42 24.64
C GLN A 168 -16.56 13.63 24.50
N GLN A 169 -17.70 14.32 24.56
CA GLN A 169 -19.02 13.70 24.38
C GLN A 169 -19.16 13.02 23.01
N GLN A 170 -18.71 13.66 21.93
CA GLN A 170 -18.77 13.07 20.59
C GLN A 170 -17.91 11.82 20.47
N LEU A 171 -16.73 11.83 21.10
CA LEU A 171 -15.81 10.70 21.10
C LEU A 171 -16.39 9.50 21.85
N GLU A 172 -16.88 9.72 23.06
CA GLU A 172 -17.45 8.68 23.93
C GLU A 172 -18.69 8.03 23.32
N GLU A 173 -19.55 8.81 22.65
CA GLU A 173 -20.73 8.29 22.00
C GLU A 173 -20.39 7.55 20.69
N THR A 174 -19.50 8.12 19.88
CA THR A 174 -19.39 7.71 18.47
C THR A 174 -18.34 6.62 18.25
N ILE A 175 -17.16 6.75 18.85
CA ILE A 175 -16.03 5.87 18.55
C ILE A 175 -16.31 4.40 18.92
N PRO A 176 -16.86 4.06 20.11
CA PRO A 176 -17.15 2.67 20.45
C PRO A 176 -18.15 2.01 19.49
N ASN A 177 -19.14 2.77 19.00
CA ASN A 177 -20.12 2.26 18.04
C ASN A 177 -19.49 2.01 16.65
N ILE A 178 -18.47 2.79 16.25
CA ILE A 178 -17.73 2.56 15.00
C ILE A 178 -16.79 1.35 15.14
N ILE A 179 -16.02 1.26 16.23
CA ILE A 179 -15.06 0.17 16.44
C ILE A 179 -15.77 -1.19 16.53
N SER A 180 -16.91 -1.25 17.23
CA SER A 180 -17.75 -2.45 17.31
C SER A 180 -18.43 -2.84 15.99
N GLY A 181 -18.36 -1.98 14.97
CA GLY A 181 -19.01 -2.17 13.68
C GLY A 181 -20.52 -1.92 13.67
N LYS A 182 -21.11 -1.52 14.80
CA LYS A 182 -22.53 -1.12 14.87
C LYS A 182 -22.82 0.07 13.96
N TRP A 183 -21.88 1.01 13.88
CA TRP A 183 -21.94 2.16 12.98
C TRP A 183 -20.88 2.03 11.89
N ARG A 184 -21.27 2.43 10.67
CA ARG A 184 -20.37 2.58 9.54
C ARG A 184 -20.21 4.05 9.22
N THR A 185 -18.98 4.46 8.98
CA THR A 185 -18.65 5.86 8.74
C THR A 185 -18.64 6.15 7.25
N CYS A 186 -19.04 7.36 6.88
CA CYS A 186 -18.87 7.88 5.53
C CYS A 186 -18.25 9.28 5.59
N PHE A 187 -17.63 9.72 4.48
CA PHE A 187 -17.01 11.04 4.38
C PHE A 187 -17.64 11.84 3.24
N GLY A 188 -18.63 12.66 3.59
CA GLY A 188 -19.40 13.45 2.62
C GLY A 188 -18.77 14.81 2.35
N VAL A 189 -17.86 14.89 1.38
CA VAL A 189 -17.28 16.17 0.91
C VAL A 189 -17.61 16.48 -0.55
N THR A 190 -17.91 15.47 -1.35
CA THR A 190 -18.17 15.62 -2.79
C THR A 190 -19.59 16.10 -3.02
N GLU A 191 -19.75 17.21 -3.75
CA GLU A 191 -21.03 17.75 -4.18
C GLU A 191 -21.17 17.66 -5.71
N PRO A 192 -22.40 17.56 -6.27
CA PRO A 192 -22.61 17.48 -7.73
C PRO A 192 -21.92 18.61 -8.52
N ASN A 193 -21.81 19.80 -7.93
CA ASN A 193 -21.22 20.98 -8.54
C ASN A 193 -19.77 21.26 -8.08
N ALA A 194 -19.21 20.44 -7.19
CA ALA A 194 -17.81 20.56 -6.74
C ALA A 194 -16.88 19.93 -7.79
N ARG A 195 -16.86 20.50 -9.00
CA ARG A 195 -16.04 20.03 -10.10
C ARG A 195 -14.97 21.08 -10.38
N LYS A 196 -13.75 20.80 -9.89
CA LYS A 196 -12.49 21.54 -10.08
C LYS A 196 -12.30 22.74 -9.13
N TYR A 197 -11.07 22.81 -8.61
CA TYR A 197 -10.43 23.83 -7.77
C TYR A 197 -11.29 25.05 -7.37
N GLY A 198 -11.56 25.18 -6.07
CA GLY A 198 -11.85 26.48 -5.43
C GLY A 198 -13.30 26.83 -5.14
N SER A 199 -14.28 26.01 -5.53
CA SER A 199 -15.68 26.22 -5.11
C SER A 199 -15.89 25.60 -3.71
N PRO A 200 -16.25 26.39 -2.67
CA PRO A 200 -16.51 25.84 -1.35
C PRO A 200 -17.73 24.91 -1.39
N ALA A 201 -17.65 23.81 -0.64
CA ALA A 201 -18.79 22.94 -0.37
C ALA A 201 -19.96 23.79 0.16
N ARG A 202 -21.10 23.73 -0.53
CA ARG A 202 -22.28 24.53 -0.22
C ARG A 202 -23.03 23.84 0.91
N ARG A 203 -22.96 24.45 2.11
CA ARG A 203 -23.69 23.97 3.29
C ARG A 203 -25.19 23.90 2.95
N LEU A 204 -25.77 22.69 2.95
CA LEU A 204 -27.21 22.52 2.80
C LEU A 204 -27.94 23.27 3.93
N PRO A 205 -29.09 23.90 3.66
CA PRO A 205 -29.89 24.52 4.71
C PRO A 205 -30.25 23.44 5.75
N ARG A 206 -30.03 23.76 7.02
CA ARG A 206 -30.45 22.90 8.13
C ARG A 206 -31.97 22.73 8.03
N ARG A 207 -32.43 21.49 7.87
CA ARG A 207 -33.83 21.13 8.01
C ARG A 207 -34.21 21.07 9.48
#